data_AF-G8B8X2-F1
#
_entry.id   AF-G8B8X2-F1
#
_cell.length_a   1.000
_cell.length_b   1.000
_cell.length_c   1.000
_cell.angle_alpha   90.00
_cell.angle_beta   90.00
_cell.angle_gamma   90.00
#
_symmetry.space_group_name_H-M   'P 1'
#
loop_
_entity.id
_entity.type
_entity.pdbx_description
1 polymer ?
#
loop_
_entity_poly.entity_id
_entity_poly.type
_entity_poly.pdbx_seq_one_letter_code
_entity_poly.pdbx_strand_id
1 'polypeptide(L)'
;MSKNGWSQGVGQLPYISMLLGTLVGGLIVIWGERRYNQVMDENDGKPVPEERLPPMMLGSVTFTIGMFWLGWGGAYGNKVHWIVPTIGAFFVGNGLMLIFLPCFNYIIDCYLLYAASALAANTFLRSAFGAAFPLFARQMFVNMKIQWAATLLGCLGAAMIPVPFLFYFFGKKVRASSKYAFVL
;
A
#
# COMPACT_ATOMS: atom_id res chain seq x y z
N MET A 1 -18.83 -24.93 6.42
CA MET A 1 -19.84 -23.96 5.94
C MET A 1 -19.31 -22.57 6.26
N SER A 2 -18.99 -21.76 5.25
CA SER A 2 -18.49 -20.39 5.49
C SER A 2 -19.58 -19.56 6.15
N LYS A 3 -19.20 -18.66 7.06
CA LYS A 3 -20.07 -17.87 7.95
C LYS A 3 -21.13 -17.00 7.23
N ASN A 4 -21.07 -16.95 5.89
CA ASN A 4 -21.98 -16.20 5.02
C ASN A 4 -22.89 -17.09 4.13
N GLY A 5 -22.83 -18.44 4.21
CA GLY A 5 -23.66 -19.32 3.40
C GLY A 5 -23.26 -19.44 1.91
N TRP A 6 -22.07 -18.95 1.55
CA TRP A 6 -21.60 -18.91 0.17
C TRP A 6 -20.89 -20.22 -0.23
N SER A 7 -21.12 -20.68 -1.46
CA SER A 7 -20.30 -21.71 -2.11
C SER A 7 -18.84 -21.25 -2.15
N GLN A 8 -17.87 -22.18 -2.02
CA GLN A 8 -16.44 -21.86 -1.99
C GLN A 8 -15.99 -21.00 -3.19
N GLY A 9 -16.63 -21.17 -4.36
CA GLY A 9 -16.37 -20.34 -5.54
C GLY A 9 -16.85 -18.89 -5.39
N VAL A 10 -17.99 -18.67 -4.72
CA VAL A 10 -18.53 -17.31 -4.55
C VAL A 10 -17.71 -16.52 -3.52
N GLY A 11 -17.11 -17.21 -2.54
CA GLY A 11 -16.19 -16.60 -1.57
C GLY A 11 -14.94 -15.96 -2.18
N GLN A 12 -14.62 -16.25 -3.45
CA GLN A 12 -13.46 -15.71 -4.16
C GLN A 12 -13.79 -14.48 -5.03
N LEU A 13 -15.06 -14.15 -5.27
CA LEU A 13 -15.45 -13.00 -6.09
C LEU A 13 -14.81 -11.67 -5.66
N PRO A 14 -14.60 -11.38 -4.36
CA PRO A 14 -13.91 -10.16 -3.94
C PRO A 14 -12.48 -10.03 -4.48
N TYR A 15 -11.79 -11.12 -4.84
CA TYR A 15 -10.46 -11.03 -5.45
C TYR A 15 -10.49 -10.34 -6.82
N ILE A 16 -11.58 -10.46 -7.57
CA ILE A 16 -11.74 -9.76 -8.85
C ILE A 16 -11.79 -8.24 -8.62
N SER A 17 -12.49 -7.79 -7.58
CA SER A 17 -12.52 -6.36 -7.23
C SER A 17 -11.15 -5.83 -6.79
N MET A 18 -10.38 -6.64 -6.06
CA MET A 18 -9.02 -6.30 -5.67
C MET A 18 -8.10 -6.19 -6.91
N LEU A 19 -8.26 -7.09 -7.88
CA LEU A 19 -7.56 -7.05 -9.16
C LEU A 19 -7.91 -5.79 -9.96
N LEU A 20 -9.18 -5.42 -10.04
CA LEU A 20 -9.59 -4.16 -10.66
C LEU A 20 -9.00 -2.93 -9.95
N GLY A 21 -8.99 -2.92 -8.62
CA GLY A 21 -8.38 -1.84 -7.83
C GLY A 21 -6.88 -1.70 -8.09
N THR A 22 -6.20 -2.84 -8.20
CA THR A 22 -4.78 -2.94 -8.56
C THR A 22 -4.50 -2.37 -9.94
N LEU A 23 -5.32 -2.70 -10.95
CA LEU A 23 -5.18 -2.16 -12.32
C LEU A 23 -5.39 -0.64 -12.36
N VAL A 24 -6.43 -0.13 -11.69
CA VAL A 24 -6.66 1.31 -11.57
C VAL A 24 -5.51 2.00 -10.84
N GLY A 25 -4.96 1.36 -9.81
CA GLY A 25 -3.78 1.87 -9.08
C GLY A 25 -2.58 2.00 -9.99
N GLY A 26 -2.33 0.99 -10.83
CA GLY A 26 -1.28 1.03 -11.85
C GLY A 26 -1.47 2.17 -12.85
N LEU A 27 -2.70 2.42 -13.33
CA LEU A 27 -2.99 3.55 -14.23
C LEU A 27 -2.69 4.91 -13.57
N ILE A 28 -3.03 5.08 -12.29
CA ILE A 28 -2.73 6.30 -11.53
C ILE A 28 -1.22 6.48 -11.39
N VAL A 29 -0.47 5.40 -11.13
CA VAL A 29 1.00 5.47 -11.06
C VAL A 29 1.61 5.84 -12.42
N ILE A 30 1.15 5.25 -13.52
CA ILE A 30 1.60 5.62 -14.87
C ILE A 30 1.34 7.11 -15.18
N TRP A 31 0.17 7.62 -14.76
CA TRP A 31 -0.14 9.04 -14.85
C TRP A 31 0.80 9.89 -13.99
N GLY A 32 1.11 9.46 -12.77
CA GLY A 32 2.10 10.09 -11.90
C GLY A 32 3.51 10.10 -12.50
N GLU A 33 3.92 9.00 -13.13
CA GLU A 33 5.21 8.88 -13.81
C GLU A 33 5.34 9.82 -15.01
N ARG A 34 4.25 10.06 -15.75
CA ARG A 34 4.26 11.07 -16.83
C ARG A 34 4.57 12.46 -16.29
N ARG A 35 3.97 12.83 -15.17
CA ARG A 35 4.25 14.10 -14.48
C ARG A 35 5.68 14.13 -13.94
N TYR A 36 6.16 13.03 -13.37
CA TYR A 36 7.55 12.89 -12.92
C TYR A 36 8.56 13.14 -14.05
N ASN A 37 8.33 12.56 -15.23
CA ASN A 37 9.21 12.74 -16.39
C ASN A 37 9.23 14.21 -16.86
N GLN A 38 8.08 14.89 -16.85
CA GLN A 38 8.01 16.33 -17.18
C GLN A 38 8.83 17.18 -16.21
N VAL A 39 8.69 16.93 -14.90
CA VAL A 39 9.46 17.67 -13.88
C VAL A 39 10.95 17.33 -13.95
N MET A 40 11.32 16.11 -14.35
CA MET A 40 12.70 15.72 -14.58
C MET A 40 13.32 16.46 -15.77
N ASP A 41 12.57 16.62 -16.86
CA ASP A 41 13.00 17.37 -18.05
C ASP A 41 13.16 18.87 -17.74
N GLU A 42 12.32 19.43 -16.86
CA GLU A 42 12.40 20.82 -16.39
C GLU A 42 13.58 21.07 -15.43
N ASN A 43 14.13 20.02 -14.80
CA ASN A 43 15.14 20.14 -13.75
C ASN A 43 16.54 19.64 -14.20
N ASP A 44 16.88 19.91 -15.46
CA ASP A 44 18.14 19.52 -16.11
C ASP A 44 18.41 18.00 -16.09
N GLY A 45 17.35 17.17 -16.10
CA GLY A 45 17.48 15.71 -16.09
C GLY A 45 17.91 15.14 -14.73
N LYS A 46 17.92 15.94 -13.66
CA LYS A 46 18.24 15.46 -12.31
C LYS A 46 17.03 14.73 -11.70
N PRO A 47 17.18 13.49 -11.19
CA PRO A 47 16.08 12.77 -10.56
C PRO A 47 15.61 13.48 -9.29
N VAL A 48 14.31 13.80 -9.22
CA VAL A 48 13.63 14.39 -8.06
C VAL A 48 12.77 13.30 -7.40
N PRO A 49 13.36 12.42 -6.57
CA PRO A 49 12.63 11.27 -6.01
C PRO A 49 11.40 11.68 -5.18
N GLU A 50 11.33 12.93 -4.72
CA GLU A 50 10.21 13.49 -3.96
C GLU A 50 8.90 13.57 -4.76
N GLU A 51 8.97 13.72 -6.09
CA GLU A 51 7.79 13.73 -6.96
C GLU A 51 7.16 12.33 -7.13
N ARG A 52 7.82 11.28 -6.62
CA ARG A 52 7.25 9.91 -6.57
C ARG A 52 6.41 9.65 -5.32
N LEU A 53 6.46 10.55 -4.32
CA LEU A 53 5.74 10.41 -3.05
C LEU A 53 4.24 10.79 -3.09
N PRO A 54 3.74 11.73 -3.93
CA PRO A 54 2.32 12.08 -3.96
C PRO A 54 1.37 10.89 -4.25
N PRO A 55 1.66 9.99 -5.21
CA PRO A 55 0.86 8.77 -5.39
C PRO A 55 0.87 7.86 -4.14
N MET A 56 2.01 7.78 -3.43
CA MET A 56 2.14 6.99 -2.20
C MET A 56 1.32 7.57 -1.05
N MET A 57 1.22 8.91 -0.94
CA MET A 57 0.35 9.58 0.02
C MET A 57 -1.12 9.22 -0.22
N LEU A 58 -1.58 9.34 -1.47
CA LEU A 58 -2.94 8.95 -1.85
C LEU A 58 -3.20 7.46 -1.57
N GLY A 59 -2.21 6.61 -1.87
CA GLY A 59 -2.25 5.18 -1.61
C GLY A 59 -2.40 4.85 -0.13
N SER A 60 -1.68 5.54 0.76
CA SER A 60 -1.74 5.33 2.22
C SER A 60 -3.13 5.61 2.81
N VAL A 61 -3.78 6.70 2.36
CA VAL A 61 -5.13 7.07 2.77
C VAL A 61 -6.14 6.06 2.22
N THR A 62 -6.04 5.76 0.93
CA THR A 62 -6.95 4.84 0.23
C THR A 62 -6.87 3.41 0.80
N PHE A 63 -5.66 2.93 1.11
CA PHE A 63 -5.44 1.64 1.75
C PHE A 63 -6.08 1.58 3.14
N THR A 64 -5.86 2.61 3.96
CA THR A 64 -6.41 2.70 5.31
C THR A 64 -7.94 2.69 5.30
N ILE A 65 -8.55 3.50 4.42
CA ILE A 65 -10.00 3.52 4.22
C ILE A 65 -10.51 2.14 3.77
N GLY A 66 -9.83 1.51 2.81
CA GLY A 66 -10.17 0.18 2.33
C GLY A 66 -10.14 -0.89 3.44
N MET A 67 -9.15 -0.83 4.34
CA MET A 67 -9.03 -1.77 5.47
C MET A 67 -10.17 -1.62 6.48
N PHE A 68 -10.54 -0.39 6.84
CA PHE A 68 -11.72 -0.17 7.69
C PHE A 68 -13.01 -0.59 6.98
N TRP A 69 -13.17 -0.24 5.71
CA TRP A 69 -14.35 -0.57 4.92
C TRP A 69 -14.54 -2.10 4.79
N LEU A 70 -13.48 -2.83 4.50
CA LEU A 70 -13.49 -4.28 4.39
C LEU A 70 -13.75 -4.94 5.75
N GLY A 71 -13.14 -4.42 6.82
CA GLY A 71 -13.32 -4.91 8.18
C GLY A 71 -14.76 -4.86 8.68
N TRP A 72 -15.37 -3.68 8.55
CA TRP A 72 -16.74 -3.45 8.99
C TRP A 72 -17.76 -4.02 8.00
N GLY A 73 -17.53 -3.87 6.68
CA GLY A 73 -18.39 -4.45 5.64
C GLY A 73 -18.42 -5.97 5.66
N GLY A 74 -17.30 -6.63 6.00
CA GLY A 74 -17.21 -8.09 6.12
C GLY A 74 -17.79 -8.65 7.41
N ALA A 75 -17.81 -7.85 8.49
CA ALA A 75 -18.33 -8.29 9.79
C ALA A 75 -19.87 -8.36 9.84
N TYR A 76 -20.57 -7.53 9.05
CA TYR A 76 -22.03 -7.50 8.97
C TYR A 76 -22.58 -8.18 7.71
N GLY A 77 -21.96 -9.26 7.24
CA GLY A 77 -22.37 -9.97 6.02
C GLY A 77 -23.82 -10.47 5.98
N ASN A 78 -24.50 -10.57 7.14
CA ASN A 78 -25.92 -10.95 7.22
C ASN A 78 -26.90 -9.76 7.15
N LYS A 79 -26.40 -8.51 7.21
CA LYS A 79 -27.20 -7.27 7.16
C LYS A 79 -26.79 -6.35 6.00
N VAL A 80 -25.63 -6.57 5.41
CA VAL A 80 -25.03 -5.69 4.40
C VAL A 80 -24.88 -6.44 3.08
N HIS A 81 -25.25 -5.77 1.99
CA HIS A 81 -25.14 -6.33 0.64
C HIS A 81 -23.68 -6.66 0.30
N TRP A 82 -23.44 -7.81 -0.33
CA TRP A 82 -22.10 -8.34 -0.62
C TRP A 82 -21.17 -7.39 -1.37
N ILE A 83 -21.75 -6.42 -2.08
CA ILE A 83 -21.01 -5.41 -2.83
C ILE A 83 -20.18 -4.48 -1.94
N VAL A 84 -20.61 -4.25 -0.69
CA VAL A 84 -19.96 -3.32 0.24
C VAL A 84 -18.56 -3.78 0.64
N PRO A 85 -18.34 -5.02 1.12
CA PRO A 85 -16.97 -5.51 1.38
C PRO A 85 -16.15 -5.67 0.09
N THR A 86 -16.79 -5.93 -1.06
CA THR A 86 -16.13 -5.99 -2.37
C THR A 86 -15.56 -4.62 -2.79
N ILE A 87 -16.28 -3.53 -2.56
CA ILE A 87 -15.76 -2.17 -2.78
C ILE A 87 -14.58 -1.88 -1.85
N GLY A 88 -14.62 -2.33 -0.59
CA GLY A 88 -13.49 -2.22 0.33
C GLY A 88 -12.23 -2.92 -0.22
N ALA A 89 -12.36 -4.12 -0.78
CA ALA A 89 -11.26 -4.86 -1.38
C ALA A 89 -10.66 -4.15 -2.61
N PHE A 90 -11.47 -3.44 -3.39
CA PHE A 90 -11.00 -2.57 -4.48
C PHE A 90 -10.06 -1.47 -3.95
N PHE A 91 -10.46 -0.75 -2.90
CA PHE A 91 -9.62 0.30 -2.31
C PHE A 91 -8.33 -0.25 -1.68
N VAL A 92 -8.38 -1.42 -1.05
CA VAL A 92 -7.18 -2.10 -0.53
C VAL A 92 -6.21 -2.42 -1.66
N GLY A 93 -6.69 -3.00 -2.77
CA GLY A 93 -5.85 -3.32 -3.93
C GLY A 93 -5.25 -2.07 -4.59
N ASN A 94 -6.06 -1.02 -4.71
CA ASN A 94 -5.64 0.27 -5.27
C ASN A 94 -4.55 0.93 -4.41
N GLY A 95 -4.77 1.04 -3.10
CA GLY A 95 -3.80 1.59 -2.17
C GLY A 95 -2.50 0.79 -2.11
N LEU A 96 -2.60 -0.54 -2.17
CA LEU A 96 -1.42 -1.41 -2.18
C LEU A 96 -0.55 -1.15 -3.41
N MET A 97 -1.14 -1.02 -4.61
CA MET A 97 -0.36 -0.68 -5.82
C MET A 97 0.25 0.73 -5.76
N LEU A 98 -0.53 1.71 -5.30
CA LEU A 98 -0.06 3.10 -5.16
C LEU A 98 1.07 3.27 -4.14
N ILE A 99 1.20 2.35 -3.18
CA ILE A 99 2.31 2.34 -2.22
C ILE A 99 3.50 1.56 -2.78
N PHE A 100 3.28 0.34 -3.27
CA PHE A 100 4.38 -0.56 -3.64
C PHE A 100 5.20 -0.06 -4.83
N LEU A 101 4.53 0.35 -5.91
CA LEU A 101 5.23 0.68 -7.15
C LEU A 101 6.08 1.96 -7.02
N PRO A 102 5.55 3.08 -6.50
CA PRO A 102 6.35 4.27 -6.26
C PRO A 102 7.44 4.09 -5.19
N CYS A 103 7.24 3.19 -4.21
CA CYS A 103 8.26 2.88 -3.21
C CYS A 103 9.50 2.20 -3.83
N PHE A 104 9.31 1.21 -4.69
CA PHE A 104 10.43 0.58 -5.39
C PHE A 104 11.18 1.58 -6.26
N ASN A 105 10.42 2.36 -7.03
CA ASN A 105 10.95 3.43 -7.86
C ASN A 105 11.74 4.47 -7.02
N TYR A 106 11.25 4.86 -5.84
CA TYR A 106 11.94 5.77 -4.93
C TYR A 106 13.27 5.19 -4.41
N ILE A 107 13.29 3.91 -4.00
CA ILE A 107 14.50 3.25 -3.49
C ILE A 107 15.59 3.21 -4.59
N ILE A 108 15.20 2.91 -5.82
CA ILE A 108 16.12 2.85 -6.97
C ILE A 108 16.77 4.21 -7.20
N ASP A 109 15.97 5.28 -7.22
CA ASP A 109 16.47 6.63 -7.46
C ASP A 109 17.35 7.16 -6.30
N CYS A 110 17.01 6.84 -5.05
CA CYS A 110 17.79 7.29 -3.90
C CYS A 110 19.11 6.53 -3.71
N TYR A 111 19.18 5.26 -4.13
CA TYR A 111 20.31 4.37 -3.87
C TYR A 111 20.90 3.75 -5.14
N LEU A 112 21.08 4.51 -6.23
CA LEU A 112 21.54 4.01 -7.53
C LEU A 112 22.66 2.94 -7.47
N LEU A 113 23.69 3.14 -6.63
CA LEU A 113 24.82 2.20 -6.48
C LEU A 113 24.50 0.95 -5.64
N TYR A 114 23.55 1.02 -4.72
CA TYR A 114 23.16 -0.07 -3.80
C TYR A 114 21.70 -0.49 -3.97
N ALA A 115 21.05 -0.13 -5.08
CA ALA A 115 19.62 -0.28 -5.30
C ALA A 115 19.20 -1.75 -5.22
N ALA A 116 19.98 -2.65 -5.82
CA ALA A 116 19.73 -4.09 -5.77
C ALA A 116 19.72 -4.65 -4.33
N SER A 117 20.66 -4.21 -3.49
CA SER A 117 20.75 -4.63 -2.09
C SER A 117 19.59 -4.06 -1.26
N ALA A 118 19.27 -2.78 -1.45
CA ALA A 118 18.15 -2.13 -0.77
C ALA A 118 16.79 -2.77 -1.16
N LEU A 119 16.62 -3.10 -2.44
CA LEU A 119 15.44 -3.80 -2.95
C LEU A 119 15.32 -5.22 -2.38
N ALA A 120 16.45 -5.94 -2.29
CA ALA A 120 16.50 -7.26 -1.68
C ALA A 120 16.15 -7.20 -0.19
N ALA A 121 16.67 -6.22 0.55
CA ALA A 121 16.34 -6.02 1.95
C ALA A 121 14.85 -5.71 2.16
N ASN A 122 14.25 -4.85 1.34
CA ASN A 122 12.82 -4.57 1.39
C ASN A 122 11.98 -5.82 1.10
N THR A 123 12.37 -6.62 0.10
CA THR A 123 11.70 -7.87 -0.26
C THR A 123 11.81 -8.92 0.85
N PHE A 124 12.98 -8.99 1.50
CA PHE A 124 13.24 -9.87 2.63
C PHE A 124 12.35 -9.50 3.83
N LEU A 125 12.33 -8.22 4.23
CA LEU A 125 11.46 -7.74 5.32
C LEU A 125 9.99 -8.05 5.05
N ARG A 126 9.50 -7.72 3.85
CA ARG A 126 8.13 -8.03 3.44
C ARG A 126 7.82 -9.53 3.53
N SER A 127 8.72 -10.38 3.03
CA SER A 127 8.56 -11.83 3.06
C SER A 127 8.59 -12.37 4.49
N ALA A 128 9.46 -11.83 5.35
CA ALA A 128 9.54 -12.19 6.76
C ALA A 128 8.24 -11.84 7.50
N PHE A 129 7.68 -10.65 7.30
CA PHE A 129 6.37 -10.29 7.84
C PHE A 129 5.26 -11.19 7.28
N GLY A 130 5.30 -11.52 5.99
CA GLY A 130 4.36 -12.46 5.35
C GLY A 130 4.41 -13.87 5.94
N ALA A 131 5.60 -14.35 6.35
CA ALA A 131 5.77 -15.63 7.03
C ALA A 131 5.38 -15.58 8.51
N ALA A 132 5.61 -14.44 9.17
CA ALA A 132 5.28 -14.25 10.58
C ALA A 132 3.78 -14.07 10.84
N PHE A 133 3.07 -13.37 9.94
CA PHE A 133 1.66 -12.99 10.14
C PHE A 133 0.71 -14.18 10.35
N PRO A 134 0.79 -15.29 9.60
CA PRO A 134 -0.09 -16.45 9.78
C PRO A 134 0.01 -17.13 11.16
N LEU A 135 1.17 -17.04 11.83
CA LEU A 135 1.41 -17.68 13.14
C LEU A 135 0.44 -17.16 14.22
N PHE A 136 0.09 -15.87 14.16
CA PHE A 136 -0.85 -15.25 15.10
C PHE A 136 -2.18 -14.84 14.47
N ALA A 137 -2.29 -14.80 13.14
CA ALA A 137 -3.52 -14.38 12.45
C ALA A 137 -4.74 -15.20 12.88
N ARG A 138 -4.61 -16.52 13.03
CA ARG A 138 -5.74 -17.37 13.46
C ARG A 138 -6.25 -16.97 14.85
N GLN A 139 -5.34 -16.77 15.80
CA GLN A 139 -5.69 -16.35 17.17
C GLN A 139 -6.31 -14.95 17.17
N MET A 140 -5.76 -14.05 16.36
CA MET A 140 -6.27 -12.69 16.16
C MET A 140 -7.73 -12.69 15.66
N PHE A 141 -8.04 -13.45 14.60
CA PHE A 141 -9.39 -13.49 14.04
C PHE A 141 -10.40 -14.25 14.91
N VAL A 142 -9.97 -15.27 15.66
CA VAL A 142 -10.84 -16.03 16.58
C VAL A 142 -11.24 -15.18 17.79
N ASN A 143 -10.27 -14.51 18.42
CA ASN A 143 -10.53 -13.76 19.66
C ASN A 143 -11.11 -12.36 19.40
N MET A 144 -10.57 -11.62 18.43
CA MET A 144 -10.96 -10.24 18.16
C MET A 144 -12.15 -10.13 17.20
N LYS A 145 -12.47 -11.18 16.44
CA LYS A 145 -13.42 -11.15 15.32
C LYS A 145 -12.93 -10.25 14.17
N ILE A 146 -13.51 -10.42 12.99
CA ILE A 146 -13.08 -9.77 11.74
C ILE A 146 -13.06 -8.24 11.84
N GLN A 147 -14.08 -7.63 12.47
CA GLN A 147 -14.19 -6.17 12.60
C GLN A 147 -13.01 -5.55 13.35
N TRP A 148 -12.65 -6.10 14.51
CA TRP A 148 -11.61 -5.52 15.35
C TRP A 148 -10.23 -5.87 14.83
N ALA A 149 -10.04 -7.06 14.26
CA ALA A 149 -8.81 -7.42 13.57
C ALA A 149 -8.50 -6.45 12.40
N ALA A 150 -9.48 -6.16 11.57
CA ALA A 150 -9.32 -5.22 10.46
C ALA A 150 -9.20 -3.76 10.94
N THR A 151 -9.89 -3.37 12.01
CA THR A 151 -9.74 -2.05 12.63
C THR A 151 -8.35 -1.85 13.20
N LEU A 152 -7.77 -2.86 13.87
CA LEU A 152 -6.39 -2.81 14.38
C LEU A 152 -5.39 -2.60 13.24
N LEU A 153 -5.52 -3.38 12.15
CA LEU A 153 -4.66 -3.25 10.98
C LEU A 153 -4.88 -1.91 10.25
N GLY A 154 -6.12 -1.42 10.20
CA GLY A 154 -6.46 -0.09 9.69
C GLY A 154 -5.84 1.03 10.51
N CYS A 155 -5.89 0.94 11.85
CA CYS A 155 -5.23 1.90 12.76
C CYS A 155 -3.71 1.87 12.60
N LEU A 156 -3.11 0.69 12.43
CA LEU A 156 -1.68 0.56 12.14
C LEU A 156 -1.33 1.24 10.81
N GLY A 157 -2.13 0.99 9.76
CA GLY A 157 -2.01 1.69 8.48
C GLY A 157 -2.15 3.21 8.61
N ALA A 158 -3.12 3.67 9.40
CA ALA A 158 -3.36 5.08 9.68
C ALA A 158 -2.16 5.73 10.37
N ALA A 159 -1.53 5.04 11.33
CA ALA A 159 -0.33 5.51 12.00
C ALA A 159 0.87 5.63 11.06
N MET A 160 0.86 4.89 9.93
CA MET A 160 1.89 4.97 8.90
C MET A 160 1.58 6.03 7.81
N ILE A 161 0.38 6.62 7.76
CA ILE A 161 0.04 7.69 6.81
C ILE A 161 1.02 8.87 6.88
N PRO A 162 1.44 9.37 8.07
CA PRO A 162 2.35 10.52 8.13
C PRO A 162 3.74 10.24 7.56
N VAL A 163 4.13 8.97 7.39
CA VAL A 163 5.49 8.60 6.97
C VAL A 163 5.80 9.14 5.56
N PRO A 164 5.01 8.86 4.50
CA PRO A 164 5.19 9.50 3.19
C PRO A 164 5.23 11.03 3.23
N PHE A 165 4.39 11.67 4.04
CA PHE A 165 4.36 13.13 4.18
C PHE A 165 5.64 13.67 4.82
N LEU A 166 6.14 13.02 5.87
CA LEU A 166 7.41 13.36 6.49
C LEU A 166 8.57 13.20 5.50
N PHE A 167 8.60 12.12 4.72
CA PHE A 167 9.62 11.94 3.68
C PHE A 167 9.51 12.97 2.54
N TYR A 168 8.32 13.50 2.25
CA TYR A 168 8.14 14.56 1.25
C TYR A 168 8.65 15.91 1.72
N PHE A 169 8.32 16.31 2.95
CA PHE A 169 8.75 17.61 3.49
C PHE A 169 10.21 17.60 3.98
N PHE A 170 10.67 16.49 4.57
CA PHE A 170 12.02 16.37 5.14
C PHE A 170 12.99 15.59 4.25
N GLY A 171 12.55 15.08 3.09
CA GLY A 171 13.36 14.32 2.13
C GLY A 171 14.67 15.01 1.80
N LYS A 172 14.61 16.28 1.38
CA LYS A 172 15.80 17.12 1.12
C LYS A 172 16.79 17.16 2.29
N LYS A 173 16.29 17.24 3.53
CA LYS A 173 17.10 17.37 4.75
C LYS A 173 17.71 16.03 5.19
N VAL A 174 16.97 14.93 5.02
CA VAL A 174 17.45 13.56 5.28
C VAL A 174 18.45 13.12 4.22
N ARG A 175 18.23 13.49 2.95
CA ARG A 175 19.16 13.24 1.84
C ARG A 175 20.46 14.02 2.01
N ALA A 176 20.39 15.29 2.45
CA ALA A 176 21.57 16.10 2.78
C ALA A 176 22.37 15.59 4.00
N SER A 177 21.74 14.81 4.89
CA SER A 177 22.38 14.27 6.10
C SER A 177 22.87 12.82 5.96
N SER A 178 22.54 12.12 4.88
CA SER A 178 22.89 10.71 4.70
C SER A 178 24.15 10.56 3.85
N LYS A 179 25.20 9.98 4.44
CA LYS A 179 26.53 9.75 3.85
C LYS A 179 26.55 8.86 2.58
N TYR A 180 25.40 8.28 2.20
CA TYR A 180 25.22 7.35 1.08
C TYR A 180 24.18 7.79 0.04
N ALA A 181 23.50 8.92 0.24
CA ALA A 181 22.55 9.45 -0.73
C ALA A 181 23.25 10.52 -1.57
N PHE A 182 23.26 10.34 -2.89
CA PHE A 182 23.94 11.25 -3.81
C PHE A 182 23.28 12.63 -3.74
N VAL A 183 24.05 13.64 -3.33
CA VAL A 183 23.64 15.05 -3.39
C VAL A 183 24.03 15.56 -4.78
N LEU A 184 23.04 15.69 -5.66
CA LEU A 184 23.17 16.39 -6.94
C LEU A 184 22.85 17.88 -6.79
#